data_AF-A0A179F954-F1
#
_entry.id   AF-A0A179F954-F1
#
_cell.length_a   1.000
_cell.length_b   1.000
_cell.length_c   1.000
_cell.angle_alpha   90.00
_cell.angle_beta   90.00
_cell.angle_gamma   90.00
#
_symmetry.space_group_name_H-M   'P 1'
#
loop_
_entity.id
_entity.type
_entity.pdbx_description
1 polymer ?
#
loop_
_entity_poly.entity_id
_entity_poly.type
_entity_poly.pdbx_seq_one_letter_code
_entity_poly.pdbx_strand_id
1 'polypeptide(L)'
;MAAAATERFIHLARPLTHTNAGLQSSIAPLTVNIQPQAVFSVLDHAVRRDSRENAQSTRVIGALVGTRSEDGTEVEVRSCFAIPHTEEEDQVEVDVEYQKNMLALTLKAAPRETLLGWYTTSPELNSFSALIQNFFASAETGTAPHPAVHMTISTEPGQDIQTRCYISAPVAVNAERAAESCLFIQVPHKILYGDSERVALEAVASAQNNENRTAPLVSDIESLGRSIEQTLNLLDRVSEWINGVLDEEEEPNNALGQYLMSALSLTPKVDASQIEHDFNNHIQDVLMVSYLANTIRTQIDLSQRLAVANLVSSEKDGEAKGDGEKGGQRGNKRGGRGGGRGGGQQREPREPREPREPREPREPREPAE
;
A
#
# COMPACT_ATOMS: atom_id res chain seq x y z
N MET A 1 4.17 -18.07 -20.25
CA MET A 1 3.35 -17.09 -19.50
C MET A 1 2.02 -17.00 -20.22
N ALA A 2 1.10 -17.91 -19.89
CA ALA A 2 -0.16 -18.04 -20.61
C ALA A 2 -1.06 -16.88 -20.21
N ALA A 3 -1.36 -15.99 -21.15
CA ALA A 3 -2.35 -14.95 -20.98
C ALA A 3 -3.67 -15.60 -20.56
N ALA A 4 -4.13 -15.29 -19.35
CA ALA A 4 -5.47 -15.65 -18.91
C ALA A 4 -6.46 -15.09 -19.95
N ALA A 5 -7.13 -15.99 -20.65
CA ALA A 5 -8.13 -15.64 -21.65
C ALA A 5 -9.19 -14.76 -21.00
N THR A 6 -9.20 -13.49 -21.38
CA THR A 6 -10.27 -12.56 -21.03
C THR A 6 -11.45 -12.90 -21.93
N GLU A 7 -12.31 -13.81 -21.46
CA GLU A 7 -13.55 -14.11 -22.15
C GLU A 7 -14.41 -12.83 -22.24
N ARG A 8 -14.61 -12.36 -23.49
CA ARG A 8 -15.43 -11.19 -23.81
C ARG A 8 -16.90 -11.57 -23.75
N PHE A 9 -17.56 -11.30 -22.64
CA PHE A 9 -19.01 -11.45 -22.53
C PHE A 9 -19.74 -10.19 -23.00
N ILE A 10 -20.74 -10.37 -23.87
CA ILE A 10 -21.69 -9.34 -24.26
C ILE A 10 -22.68 -9.15 -23.11
N HIS A 11 -22.64 -7.97 -22.48
CA HIS A 11 -23.61 -7.58 -21.45
C HIS A 11 -24.96 -7.27 -22.11
N LEU A 12 -25.89 -8.23 -22.06
CA LEU A 12 -27.31 -7.94 -22.20
C LEU A 12 -27.75 -7.19 -20.94
N ALA A 13 -27.72 -5.85 -20.99
CA ALA A 13 -28.50 -5.04 -20.07
C ALA A 13 -29.97 -5.39 -20.32
N ARG A 14 -30.51 -6.32 -19.54
CA ARG A 14 -31.93 -6.66 -19.58
C ARG A 14 -32.68 -5.36 -19.27
N PRO A 15 -33.63 -4.94 -20.12
CA PRO A 15 -34.37 -3.70 -19.87
C PRO A 15 -35.07 -3.84 -18.52
N LEU A 16 -35.00 -2.77 -17.73
CA LEU A 16 -35.72 -2.63 -16.45
C LEU A 16 -37.18 -3.05 -16.69
N THR A 17 -37.53 -4.26 -16.25
CA THR A 17 -38.89 -4.76 -16.39
C THR A 17 -39.78 -3.91 -15.51
N HIS A 18 -40.85 -3.40 -16.10
CA HIS A 18 -41.91 -2.67 -15.43
C HIS A 18 -42.27 -3.33 -14.10
N THR A 19 -42.20 -2.50 -13.06
CA THR A 19 -42.55 -2.79 -11.68
C THR A 19 -43.94 -3.42 -11.58
N ASN A 20 -43.99 -4.71 -11.24
CA ASN A 20 -45.15 -5.31 -10.61
C ASN A 20 -44.65 -6.13 -9.41
N ALA A 21 -45.18 -5.78 -8.24
CA ALA A 21 -44.93 -6.35 -6.90
C ALA A 21 -43.54 -6.09 -6.26
N GLY A 22 -43.41 -4.95 -5.57
CA GLY A 22 -42.77 -4.83 -4.25
C GLY A 22 -41.26 -5.13 -4.07
N LEU A 23 -40.54 -5.65 -5.05
CA LEU A 23 -39.11 -5.92 -4.96
C LEU A 23 -38.33 -4.91 -5.79
N GLN A 24 -37.76 -3.88 -5.15
CA GLN A 24 -36.69 -3.11 -5.77
C GLN A 24 -35.42 -3.95 -5.79
N SER A 25 -35.24 -4.82 -6.77
CA SER A 25 -33.95 -5.47 -7.02
C SER A 25 -33.09 -4.52 -7.86
N SER A 26 -32.39 -3.60 -7.19
CA SER A 26 -31.29 -2.88 -7.86
C SER A 26 -30.22 -3.92 -8.24
N ILE A 27 -29.90 -4.02 -9.54
CA ILE A 27 -28.85 -4.93 -10.08
C ILE A 27 -27.44 -4.33 -9.87
N ALA A 28 -27.32 -3.26 -9.07
CA ALA A 28 -26.06 -2.61 -8.75
C ALA A 28 -25.42 -3.23 -7.50
N PRO A 29 -24.10 -3.50 -7.45
CA PRO A 29 -23.07 -2.83 -8.24
C PRO A 29 -22.83 -3.40 -9.62
N LEU A 30 -22.51 -2.50 -10.54
CA LEU A 30 -22.05 -2.79 -11.90
C LEU A 30 -20.54 -3.08 -11.93
N THR A 31 -19.77 -2.55 -10.98
CA THR A 31 -18.32 -2.76 -10.86
C THR A 31 -17.90 -2.88 -9.40
N VAL A 32 -17.01 -3.85 -9.11
CA VAL A 32 -16.40 -4.03 -7.78
C VAL A 32 -14.91 -3.70 -7.84
N ASN A 33 -14.51 -2.67 -7.10
CA ASN A 33 -13.13 -2.27 -6.93
C ASN A 33 -12.59 -2.87 -5.63
N ILE A 34 -11.47 -3.56 -5.68
CA ILE A 34 -10.89 -4.27 -4.53
C ILE A 34 -9.56 -3.62 -4.18
N GLN A 35 -9.39 -3.18 -2.94
CA GLN A 35 -8.10 -2.72 -2.44
C GLN A 35 -7.21 -3.92 -2.06
N PRO A 36 -5.90 -3.87 -2.35
CA PRO A 36 -4.94 -4.91 -2.01
C PRO A 36 -4.97 -5.32 -0.53
N GLN A 37 -5.22 -4.38 0.39
CA GLN A 37 -5.31 -4.66 1.82
C GLN A 37 -6.34 -5.75 2.16
N ALA A 38 -7.52 -5.72 1.52
CA ALA A 38 -8.54 -6.73 1.71
C ALA A 38 -8.04 -8.11 1.24
N VAL A 39 -7.37 -8.18 0.09
CA VAL A 39 -6.79 -9.43 -0.44
C VAL A 39 -5.77 -10.01 0.54
N PHE A 40 -4.83 -9.21 1.05
CA PHE A 40 -3.86 -9.68 2.05
C PHE A 40 -4.52 -10.18 3.34
N SER A 41 -5.59 -9.52 3.78
CA SER A 41 -6.33 -9.94 4.97
C SER A 41 -7.06 -11.27 4.75
N VAL A 42 -7.61 -11.51 3.55
CA VAL A 42 -8.18 -12.81 3.17
C VAL A 42 -7.09 -13.90 3.10
N LEU A 43 -5.93 -13.60 2.53
CA LEU A 43 -4.81 -14.54 2.44
C LEU A 43 -4.24 -14.88 3.82
N ASP A 44 -4.06 -13.88 4.69
CA ASP A 44 -3.63 -14.10 6.09
C ASP A 44 -4.64 -14.99 6.83
N HIS A 45 -5.94 -14.75 6.65
CA HIS A 45 -6.98 -15.60 7.22
C HIS A 45 -6.93 -17.04 6.66
N ALA A 46 -6.69 -17.20 5.36
CA ALA A 46 -6.54 -18.51 4.72
C ALA A 46 -5.33 -19.29 5.27
N VAL A 47 -4.19 -18.61 5.52
CA VAL A 47 -2.97 -19.22 6.05
C VAL A 47 -3.10 -19.56 7.54
N ARG A 48 -3.84 -18.76 8.31
CA ARG A 48 -4.09 -19.01 9.75
C ARG A 48 -5.03 -20.17 10.02
N ARG A 49 -5.68 -20.72 8.99
CA ARG A 49 -6.45 -21.95 9.13
C ARG A 49 -5.57 -23.00 9.79
N ASP A 50 -6.03 -23.54 10.91
CA ASP A 50 -5.32 -24.61 11.61
C ASP A 50 -5.16 -25.80 10.65
N SER A 51 -3.92 -26.06 10.23
CA SER A 51 -3.47 -27.31 9.59
C SER A 51 -3.52 -28.51 10.56
N ARG A 52 -4.16 -28.36 11.73
CA ARG A 52 -4.39 -29.47 12.65
C ARG A 52 -5.50 -30.33 12.05
N GLU A 53 -5.08 -31.42 11.43
CA GLU A 53 -5.69 -32.73 11.07
C GLU A 53 -7.20 -33.03 11.28
N ASN A 54 -7.99 -32.18 11.93
CA ASN A 54 -9.40 -32.39 12.29
C ASN A 54 -10.34 -31.21 11.94
N ALA A 55 -9.89 -30.17 11.24
CA ALA A 55 -10.78 -29.10 10.80
C ALA A 55 -11.53 -29.51 9.51
N GLN A 56 -12.79 -29.93 9.65
CA GLN A 56 -13.70 -30.24 8.54
C GLN A 56 -14.02 -29.05 7.61
N SER A 57 -13.62 -27.83 7.97
CA SER A 57 -13.88 -26.64 7.15
C SER A 57 -12.76 -26.42 6.12
N THR A 58 -13.08 -26.78 4.87
CA THR A 58 -12.21 -26.59 3.69
C THR A 58 -12.24 -25.17 3.13
N ARG A 59 -13.22 -24.32 3.49
CA ARG A 59 -13.29 -22.91 3.04
C ARG A 59 -13.37 -21.88 4.17
N VAL A 60 -12.75 -20.73 3.96
CA VAL A 60 -12.76 -19.63 4.93
C VAL A 60 -13.90 -18.69 4.59
N ILE A 61 -14.54 -18.09 5.59
CA ILE A 61 -15.65 -17.15 5.41
C ILE A 61 -15.37 -15.88 6.21
N GLY A 62 -15.68 -14.72 5.63
CA GLY A 62 -15.67 -13.46 6.37
C GLY A 62 -16.47 -12.37 5.68
N ALA A 63 -16.60 -11.23 6.33
CA ALA A 63 -17.35 -10.09 5.82
C ALA A 63 -16.45 -9.10 5.08
N LEU A 64 -17.02 -8.47 4.06
CA LEU A 64 -16.41 -7.40 3.28
C LEU A 64 -16.95 -6.05 3.71
N VAL A 65 -16.03 -5.11 3.90
CA VAL A 65 -16.31 -3.77 4.40
C VAL A 65 -15.67 -2.75 3.46
N GLY A 66 -16.37 -1.66 3.24
CA GLY A 66 -15.86 -0.57 2.41
C GLY A 66 -16.94 0.44 2.06
N THR A 67 -16.77 1.12 0.94
CA THR A 67 -17.61 2.24 0.55
C THR A 67 -18.40 1.94 -0.71
N ARG A 68 -19.65 2.37 -0.76
CA ARG A 68 -20.48 2.37 -1.96
C ARG A 68 -20.49 3.77 -2.55
N SER A 69 -20.45 3.89 -3.88
CA SER A 69 -20.69 5.15 -4.56
C SER A 69 -22.13 5.63 -4.29
N GLU A 70 -22.35 6.95 -4.35
CA GLU A 70 -23.67 7.56 -4.15
C GLU A 70 -24.69 7.04 -5.17
N ASP A 71 -24.24 6.78 -6.40
CA ASP A 71 -25.05 6.21 -7.48
C ASP A 71 -25.31 4.69 -7.31
N GLY A 72 -24.62 4.04 -6.35
CA GLY A 72 -24.72 2.60 -6.07
C GLY A 72 -24.10 1.69 -7.14
N THR A 73 -23.62 2.25 -8.25
CA THR A 73 -23.06 1.54 -9.41
C THR A 73 -21.68 0.93 -9.13
N GLU A 74 -20.89 1.57 -8.28
CA GLU A 74 -19.54 1.12 -7.93
C GLU A 74 -19.45 0.83 -6.44
N VAL A 75 -18.75 -0.26 -6.12
CA VAL A 75 -18.47 -0.69 -4.75
C VAL A 75 -16.96 -0.81 -4.59
N GLU A 76 -16.42 -0.18 -3.56
CA GLU A 76 -15.00 -0.23 -3.22
C GLU A 76 -14.81 -1.04 -1.93
N VAL A 77 -14.27 -2.24 -2.06
CA VAL A 77 -13.90 -3.14 -0.96
C VAL A 77 -12.54 -2.70 -0.43
N ARG A 78 -12.53 -2.14 0.78
CA ARG A 78 -11.31 -1.62 1.42
C ARG A 78 -10.71 -2.57 2.44
N SER A 79 -11.58 -3.15 3.25
CA SER A 79 -11.20 -4.01 4.37
C SER A 79 -12.09 -5.24 4.44
N CYS A 80 -11.64 -6.23 5.21
CA CYS A 80 -12.43 -7.41 5.49
C CYS A 80 -12.06 -7.98 6.86
N PHE A 81 -12.98 -8.73 7.47
CA PHE A 81 -12.70 -9.44 8.72
C PHE A 81 -13.24 -10.86 8.68
N ALA A 82 -12.59 -11.75 9.41
CA ALA A 82 -12.95 -13.15 9.57
C ALA A 82 -14.27 -13.29 10.34
N ILE A 83 -15.13 -14.23 9.94
CA ILE A 83 -16.30 -14.62 10.75
C ILE A 83 -16.19 -16.11 11.08
N PRO A 84 -16.21 -16.49 12.37
CA PRO A 84 -16.32 -17.88 12.77
C PRO A 84 -17.57 -18.51 12.17
N HIS A 85 -17.41 -19.68 11.57
CA HIS A 85 -18.51 -20.46 11.02
C HIS A 85 -18.32 -21.93 11.37
N THR A 86 -19.43 -22.63 11.51
CA THR A 86 -19.48 -24.09 11.67
C THR A 86 -20.18 -24.66 10.45
N GLU A 87 -19.50 -25.57 9.75
CA GLU A 87 -20.04 -26.29 8.60
C GLU A 87 -20.12 -27.76 8.95
N GLU A 88 -21.35 -28.27 9.09
CA GLU A 88 -21.68 -29.69 9.19
C GLU A 88 -22.19 -30.19 7.82
N GLU A 89 -22.37 -31.51 7.65
CA GLU A 89 -22.74 -32.11 6.35
C GLU A 89 -24.02 -31.53 5.73
N ASP A 90 -24.96 -31.06 6.54
CA ASP A 90 -26.26 -30.51 6.10
C ASP A 90 -26.55 -29.07 6.57
N GLN A 91 -25.67 -28.44 7.36
CA GLN A 91 -25.94 -27.13 7.94
C GLN A 91 -24.70 -26.24 8.00
N VAL A 92 -24.89 -24.95 7.68
CA VAL A 92 -23.87 -23.91 7.90
C VAL A 92 -24.43 -22.85 8.83
N GLU A 93 -23.74 -22.64 9.95
CA GLU A 93 -24.04 -21.60 10.91
C GLU A 93 -22.94 -20.53 10.93
N VAL A 94 -23.36 -19.27 10.90
CA VAL A 94 -22.48 -18.09 10.95
C VAL A 94 -22.79 -17.32 12.22
N ASP A 95 -21.76 -16.94 12.99
CA ASP A 95 -21.95 -16.18 14.23
C ASP A 95 -22.34 -14.72 13.94
N VAL A 96 -23.65 -14.46 14.05
CA VAL A 96 -24.26 -13.14 13.83
C VAL A 96 -23.82 -12.10 14.85
N GLU A 97 -23.66 -12.51 16.11
CA GLU A 97 -23.34 -11.60 17.19
C GLU A 97 -21.87 -11.16 17.08
N TYR A 98 -20.99 -12.08 16.73
CA TYR A 98 -19.61 -11.77 16.38
C TYR A 98 -19.53 -10.79 15.21
N GLN A 99 -20.27 -11.04 14.13
CA GLN A 99 -20.30 -10.13 12.97
C GLN A 99 -20.73 -8.72 13.37
N LYS A 100 -21.83 -8.57 14.14
CA LYS A 100 -22.33 -7.26 14.57
C LYS A 100 -21.31 -6.53 15.45
N ASN A 101 -20.69 -7.24 16.38
CA ASN A 101 -19.67 -6.67 17.27
C ASN A 101 -18.42 -6.25 16.49
N MET A 102 -17.93 -7.09 15.58
CA MET A 102 -16.75 -6.79 14.77
C MET A 102 -16.99 -5.67 13.77
N LEU A 103 -18.17 -5.63 13.16
CA LEU A 103 -18.57 -4.53 12.29
C LEU A 103 -18.61 -3.22 13.09
N ALA A 104 -19.20 -3.21 14.28
CA ALA A 104 -19.22 -2.03 15.14
C ALA A 104 -17.82 -1.55 15.54
N LEU A 105 -16.86 -2.46 15.77
CA LEU A 105 -15.46 -2.11 16.03
C LEU A 105 -14.77 -1.53 14.79
N THR A 106 -15.01 -2.11 13.61
CA THR A 106 -14.44 -1.63 12.35
C THR A 106 -14.96 -0.22 12.03
N LEU A 107 -16.26 0.02 12.22
CA LEU A 107 -16.89 1.33 12.01
C LEU A 107 -16.42 2.40 13.02
N LYS A 108 -15.92 2.02 14.21
CA LYS A 108 -15.27 2.98 15.12
C LYS A 108 -13.95 3.51 14.57
N ALA A 109 -13.21 2.70 13.83
CA ALA A 109 -11.98 3.11 13.18
C ALA A 109 -12.26 3.84 11.86
N ALA A 110 -13.22 3.34 11.07
CA ALA A 110 -13.58 3.86 9.76
C ALA A 110 -15.10 4.08 9.64
N PRO A 111 -15.64 5.24 10.09
CA PRO A 111 -17.09 5.48 10.15
C PRO A 111 -17.75 5.71 8.79
N ARG A 112 -16.97 5.89 7.72
CA ARG A 112 -17.49 6.07 6.35
C ARG A 112 -17.77 4.74 5.65
N GLU A 113 -17.28 3.65 6.20
CA GLU A 113 -17.43 2.33 5.62
C GLU A 113 -18.76 1.69 6.01
N THR A 114 -19.16 0.67 5.26
CA THR A 114 -20.40 -0.08 5.44
C THR A 114 -20.14 -1.55 5.10
N LEU A 115 -21.02 -2.43 5.57
CA LEU A 115 -21.00 -3.83 5.16
C LEU A 115 -21.37 -3.93 3.67
N LEU A 116 -20.50 -4.56 2.88
CA LEU A 116 -20.66 -4.71 1.43
C LEU A 116 -21.10 -6.12 1.02
N GLY A 117 -20.75 -7.11 1.83
CA GLY A 117 -21.09 -8.51 1.60
C GLY A 117 -20.11 -9.43 2.31
N TRP A 118 -19.70 -10.51 1.64
CA TRP A 118 -18.85 -11.55 2.23
C TRP A 118 -17.86 -12.13 1.23
N TYR A 119 -16.81 -12.77 1.75
CA TYR A 119 -15.82 -13.47 0.94
C TYR A 119 -15.69 -14.93 1.34
N THR A 120 -15.20 -15.72 0.40
CA THR A 120 -14.74 -17.08 0.65
C THR A 120 -13.50 -17.43 -0.15
N THR A 121 -12.79 -18.46 0.30
CA THR A 121 -11.59 -18.98 -0.38
C THR A 121 -11.90 -20.17 -1.30
N SER A 122 -13.14 -20.68 -1.28
CA SER A 122 -13.56 -21.74 -2.21
C SER A 122 -13.97 -21.14 -3.56
N PRO A 123 -13.45 -21.65 -4.69
CA PRO A 123 -13.89 -21.22 -6.02
C PRO A 123 -15.25 -21.82 -6.41
N GLU A 124 -15.68 -22.91 -5.78
CA GLU A 124 -16.93 -23.59 -6.08
C GLU A 124 -18.12 -22.99 -5.33
N LEU A 125 -19.21 -22.70 -6.06
CA LEU A 125 -20.47 -22.21 -5.52
C LEU A 125 -21.39 -23.38 -5.19
N ASN A 126 -21.68 -23.58 -3.91
CA ASN A 126 -22.53 -24.67 -3.42
C ASN A 126 -23.90 -24.15 -2.97
N SER A 127 -24.82 -25.06 -2.65
CA SER A 127 -26.11 -24.73 -2.02
C SER A 127 -25.93 -23.91 -0.73
N PHE A 128 -24.91 -24.20 0.07
CA PHE A 128 -24.57 -23.42 1.26
C PHE A 128 -24.21 -21.96 0.95
N SER A 129 -23.60 -21.69 -0.21
CA SER A 129 -23.30 -20.32 -0.63
C SER A 129 -24.58 -19.49 -0.79
N ALA A 130 -25.69 -20.11 -1.25
CA ALA A 130 -26.97 -19.43 -1.38
C ALA A 130 -27.58 -19.07 -0.02
N LEU A 131 -27.46 -19.96 0.98
CA LEU A 131 -27.93 -19.70 2.35
C LEU A 131 -27.16 -18.54 2.99
N ILE A 132 -25.82 -18.55 2.89
CA ILE A 132 -24.96 -17.48 3.41
C ILE A 132 -25.26 -16.16 2.67
N GLN A 133 -25.44 -16.20 1.36
CA GLN A 133 -25.75 -15.02 0.56
C GLN A 133 -27.08 -14.39 0.98
N ASN A 134 -28.12 -15.20 1.21
CA ASN A 134 -29.42 -14.72 1.67
C ASN A 134 -29.34 -14.14 3.09
N PHE A 135 -28.48 -14.70 3.94
CA PHE A 135 -28.17 -14.14 5.25
C PHE A 135 -27.55 -12.74 5.15
N PHE A 136 -26.53 -12.54 4.31
CA PHE A 136 -25.92 -11.21 4.07
C PHE A 136 -26.82 -10.25 3.28
N ALA A 137 -27.82 -10.76 2.55
CA ALA A 137 -28.84 -9.95 1.87
C ALA A 137 -30.02 -9.57 2.78
N SER A 138 -30.15 -10.18 3.98
CA SER A 138 -31.24 -9.92 4.93
C SER A 138 -31.24 -8.47 5.41
N ALA A 139 -32.44 -7.91 5.62
CA ALA A 139 -32.61 -6.55 6.11
C ALA A 139 -32.15 -6.35 7.57
N GLU A 140 -32.09 -7.41 8.37
CA GLU A 140 -31.76 -7.31 9.79
C GLU A 140 -30.25 -7.36 10.07
N THR A 141 -29.49 -8.00 9.17
CA THR A 141 -28.09 -8.38 9.41
C THR A 141 -27.15 -7.99 8.28
N GLY A 142 -27.71 -7.58 7.15
CA GLY A 142 -27.04 -7.53 5.87
C GLY A 142 -26.93 -6.15 5.26
N THR A 143 -26.90 -6.12 3.93
CA THR A 143 -26.58 -4.93 3.13
C THR A 143 -27.79 -4.22 2.54
N ALA A 144 -29.01 -4.58 2.99
CA ALA A 144 -30.25 -3.99 2.48
C ALA A 144 -30.24 -2.45 2.61
N PRO A 145 -30.69 -1.70 1.59
CA PRO A 145 -31.43 -2.14 0.40
C PRO A 145 -30.56 -2.59 -0.79
N HIS A 146 -29.24 -2.61 -0.66
CA HIS A 146 -28.33 -2.98 -1.76
C HIS A 146 -27.99 -4.48 -1.74
N PRO A 147 -27.78 -5.12 -2.90
CA PRO A 147 -27.39 -6.53 -2.93
C PRO A 147 -26.00 -6.74 -2.34
N ALA A 148 -25.85 -7.86 -1.63
CA ALA A 148 -24.59 -8.28 -1.02
C ALA A 148 -23.62 -8.78 -2.09
N VAL A 149 -22.36 -8.33 -2.01
CA VAL A 149 -21.29 -8.80 -2.89
C VAL A 149 -20.66 -10.07 -2.30
N HIS A 150 -20.62 -11.13 -3.10
CA HIS A 150 -19.89 -12.35 -2.77
C HIS A 150 -18.57 -12.39 -3.54
N MET A 151 -17.44 -12.41 -2.82
CA MET A 151 -16.11 -12.50 -3.44
C MET A 151 -15.48 -13.86 -3.18
N THR A 152 -14.97 -14.49 -4.23
CA THR A 152 -14.17 -15.73 -4.14
C THR A 152 -12.72 -15.40 -4.45
N ILE A 153 -11.79 -15.93 -3.65
CA ILE A 153 -10.34 -15.74 -3.82
C ILE A 153 -9.65 -17.11 -3.79
N SER A 154 -8.93 -17.45 -4.86
CA SER A 154 -8.06 -18.63 -4.86
C SER A 154 -6.86 -18.42 -3.93
N THR A 155 -6.55 -19.44 -3.13
CA THR A 155 -5.49 -19.42 -2.11
C THR A 155 -4.43 -20.49 -2.36
N GLU A 156 -4.42 -21.10 -3.55
CA GLU A 156 -3.47 -22.16 -3.90
C GLU A 156 -2.03 -21.63 -3.97
N PRO A 157 -1.10 -22.14 -3.15
CA PRO A 157 0.29 -21.69 -3.17
C PRO A 157 0.94 -21.94 -4.54
N GLY A 158 1.58 -20.90 -5.09
CA GLY A 158 2.32 -21.00 -6.36
C GLY A 158 1.48 -20.76 -7.62
N GLN A 159 0.18 -20.51 -7.48
CA GLN A 159 -0.67 -20.02 -8.57
C GLN A 159 -0.96 -18.52 -8.40
N ASP A 160 -1.35 -17.89 -9.51
CA ASP A 160 -1.82 -16.51 -9.50
C ASP A 160 -3.13 -16.39 -8.70
N ILE A 161 -3.28 -15.28 -7.99
CA ILE A 161 -4.48 -14.99 -7.20
C ILE A 161 -5.65 -14.75 -8.16
N GLN A 162 -6.57 -15.71 -8.22
CA GLN A 162 -7.81 -15.56 -8.99
C GLN A 162 -8.93 -15.04 -8.09
N THR A 163 -9.38 -13.82 -8.37
CA THR A 163 -10.55 -13.21 -7.74
C THR A 163 -11.77 -13.34 -8.65
N ARG A 164 -12.94 -13.60 -8.09
CA ARG A 164 -14.23 -13.44 -8.79
C ARG A 164 -15.24 -12.81 -7.85
N CYS A 165 -16.04 -11.88 -8.36
CA CYS A 165 -17.11 -11.23 -7.61
C CYS A 165 -18.47 -11.59 -8.20
N TYR A 166 -19.44 -11.82 -7.32
CA TYR A 166 -20.79 -12.22 -7.66
C TYR A 166 -21.80 -11.35 -6.90
N ILE A 167 -22.95 -11.13 -7.53
CA ILE A 167 -24.16 -10.61 -6.87
C ILE A 167 -25.24 -11.67 -6.95
N SER A 168 -26.16 -11.65 -5.99
CA SER A 168 -27.32 -12.54 -5.99
C SER A 168 -28.53 -11.89 -6.66
N ALA A 169 -29.19 -12.63 -7.55
CA ALA A 169 -30.55 -12.37 -7.95
C ALA A 169 -31.46 -13.46 -7.33
N PRO A 170 -32.58 -13.08 -6.68
CA PRO A 170 -33.55 -14.07 -6.21
C PRO A 170 -34.15 -14.78 -7.43
N VAL A 171 -34.00 -16.11 -7.47
CA VAL A 171 -34.61 -16.94 -8.51
C VAL A 171 -35.57 -17.88 -7.83
N ALA A 172 -36.84 -17.50 -7.85
CA ALA A 172 -37.91 -18.25 -7.25
C ALA A 172 -38.99 -18.57 -8.28
N VAL A 173 -39.37 -19.84 -8.34
CA VAL A 173 -40.62 -20.27 -9.00
C VAL A 173 -41.79 -20.22 -8.00
N ASN A 174 -41.51 -20.36 -6.68
CA ASN A 174 -42.47 -20.30 -5.58
C ASN A 174 -41.92 -19.45 -4.42
N ALA A 175 -42.77 -18.70 -3.71
CA ALA A 175 -42.39 -17.72 -2.69
C ALA A 175 -41.65 -18.33 -1.46
N GLU A 176 -41.93 -19.58 -1.09
CA GLU A 176 -41.27 -20.24 0.06
C GLU A 176 -39.84 -20.69 -0.25
N ARG A 177 -39.57 -21.17 -1.48
CA ARG A 177 -38.22 -21.58 -1.92
C ARG A 177 -37.34 -20.41 -2.35
N ALA A 178 -37.90 -19.20 -2.41
CA ALA A 178 -37.13 -17.99 -2.70
C ALA A 178 -36.01 -17.73 -1.69
N ALA A 179 -36.22 -18.15 -0.43
CA ALA A 179 -35.25 -18.01 0.66
C ALA A 179 -34.10 -19.03 0.61
N GLU A 180 -34.21 -20.08 -0.20
CA GLU A 180 -33.22 -21.17 -0.29
C GLU A 180 -32.47 -21.19 -1.63
N SER A 181 -32.94 -20.41 -2.61
CA SER A 181 -32.41 -20.43 -3.98
C SER A 181 -32.09 -19.02 -4.47
N CYS A 182 -30.80 -18.75 -4.72
CA CYS A 182 -30.35 -17.53 -5.38
C CYS A 182 -29.45 -17.87 -6.58
N LEU A 183 -29.54 -17.07 -7.63
CA LEU A 183 -28.63 -17.15 -8.77
C LEU A 183 -27.47 -16.18 -8.56
N PHE A 184 -26.25 -16.68 -8.69
CA PHE A 184 -25.05 -15.87 -8.70
C PHE A 184 -24.78 -15.32 -10.10
N ILE A 185 -24.71 -14.00 -10.22
CA ILE A 185 -24.37 -13.29 -11.44
C ILE A 185 -22.97 -12.70 -11.22
N GLN A 186 -22.03 -13.03 -12.09
CA GLN A 186 -20.67 -12.50 -12.00
C GLN A 186 -20.64 -11.00 -12.34
N VAL A 187 -19.95 -10.22 -11.52
CA VAL A 187 -19.77 -8.78 -11.70
C VAL A 187 -18.32 -8.49 -12.08
N PRO A 188 -18.08 -7.54 -13.01
CA PRO A 188 -16.75 -7.04 -13.29
C PRO A 188 -16.04 -6.55 -12.02
N HIS A 189 -14.80 -6.96 -11.84
CA HIS A 189 -13.99 -6.53 -10.71
C HIS A 189 -12.61 -6.06 -11.17
N LYS A 190 -12.03 -5.13 -10.41
CA LYS A 190 -10.68 -4.61 -10.62
C LYS A 190 -9.98 -4.48 -9.27
N ILE A 191 -8.72 -4.88 -9.23
CA ILE A 191 -7.87 -4.58 -8.07
C ILE A 191 -7.33 -3.17 -8.29
N LEU A 192 -7.72 -2.24 -7.43
CA LEU A 192 -7.26 -0.85 -7.48
C LEU A 192 -6.09 -0.68 -6.51
N TYR A 193 -4.93 -0.38 -7.05
CA TYR A 193 -3.74 -0.04 -6.27
C TYR A 193 -3.76 1.46 -5.98
N GLY A 194 -3.81 1.86 -4.72
CA GLY A 194 -3.53 3.25 -4.36
C GLY A 194 -2.06 3.61 -4.65
N ASP A 195 -1.74 4.88 -4.90
CA ASP A 195 -0.36 5.29 -5.21
C ASP A 195 0.63 4.92 -4.10
N SER A 196 0.26 5.19 -2.85
CA SER A 196 1.05 4.81 -1.68
C SER A 196 1.16 3.29 -1.50
N GLU A 197 0.09 2.56 -1.79
CA GLU A 197 0.08 1.10 -1.70
C GLU A 197 0.95 0.47 -2.79
N ARG A 198 0.92 1.02 -4.01
CA ARG A 198 1.75 0.54 -5.12
C ARG A 198 3.23 0.58 -4.76
N VAL A 199 3.70 1.71 -4.20
CA VAL A 199 5.10 1.86 -3.77
C VAL A 199 5.42 0.90 -2.63
N ALA A 200 4.53 0.73 -1.65
CA ALA A 200 4.73 -0.20 -0.54
C ALA A 200 4.79 -1.66 -1.03
N LEU A 201 3.90 -2.05 -1.93
CA LEU A 201 3.85 -3.39 -2.51
C LEU A 201 5.07 -3.67 -3.39
N GLU A 202 5.54 -2.70 -4.15
CA GLU A 202 6.78 -2.81 -4.93
C GLU A 202 8.00 -3.02 -4.02
N ALA A 203 8.08 -2.27 -2.91
CA ALA A 203 9.13 -2.45 -1.92
C ALA A 203 9.08 -3.86 -1.29
N VAL A 204 7.89 -4.34 -0.90
CA VAL A 204 7.70 -5.70 -0.35
C VAL A 204 8.04 -6.77 -1.39
N ALA A 205 7.62 -6.60 -2.64
CA ALA A 205 7.93 -7.52 -3.74
C ALA A 205 9.43 -7.59 -4.02
N SER A 206 10.16 -6.46 -3.91
CA SER A 206 11.62 -6.44 -4.10
C SER A 206 12.37 -7.27 -3.05
N ALA A 207 11.78 -7.49 -1.87
CA ALA A 207 12.35 -8.33 -0.83
C ALA A 207 12.14 -9.84 -1.07
N GLN A 208 11.25 -10.24 -1.99
CA GLN A 208 10.87 -11.64 -2.22
C GLN A 208 12.07 -12.51 -2.65
N ASN A 209 12.94 -11.96 -3.50
CA ASN A 209 14.07 -12.69 -4.09
C ASN A 209 15.38 -12.54 -3.30
N ASN A 210 15.40 -11.75 -2.22
CA ASN A 210 16.58 -11.58 -1.37
C ASN A 210 16.60 -12.63 -0.26
N GLU A 211 17.72 -13.35 -0.12
CA GLU A 211 17.91 -14.37 0.93
C GLU A 211 17.69 -13.79 2.35
N ASN A 212 18.12 -12.55 2.58
CA ASN A 212 17.95 -11.87 3.85
C ASN A 212 16.54 -11.27 4.07
N ARG A 213 15.64 -11.34 3.06
CA ARG A 213 14.29 -10.71 3.07
C ARG A 213 14.27 -9.23 3.45
N THR A 214 15.38 -8.54 3.25
CA THR A 214 15.51 -7.10 3.47
C THR A 214 15.46 -6.38 2.12
N ALA A 215 14.66 -5.33 2.04
CA ALA A 215 14.68 -4.39 0.91
C ALA A 215 15.13 -3.01 1.41
N PRO A 216 16.12 -2.37 0.76
CA PRO A 216 16.42 -0.98 1.04
C PRO A 216 15.27 -0.10 0.54
N LEU A 217 14.88 0.89 1.34
CA LEU A 217 13.99 1.94 0.87
C LEU A 217 14.73 2.76 -0.19
N VAL A 218 14.19 2.73 -1.39
CA VAL A 218 14.76 3.41 -2.56
C VAL A 218 14.52 4.92 -2.41
N SER A 219 15.52 5.72 -2.78
CA SER A 219 15.35 7.18 -2.80
C SER A 219 14.39 7.61 -3.91
N ASP A 220 13.70 8.75 -3.74
CA ASP A 220 12.73 9.24 -4.73
C ASP A 220 13.33 9.38 -6.14
N ILE A 221 14.61 9.78 -6.23
CA ILE A 221 15.32 9.93 -7.50
C ILE A 221 15.58 8.59 -8.18
N GLU A 222 15.92 7.56 -7.42
CA GLU A 222 16.15 6.22 -7.95
C GLU A 222 14.83 5.55 -8.34
N SER A 223 13.75 5.78 -7.58
CA SER A 223 12.39 5.35 -7.94
C SER A 223 11.92 5.98 -9.25
N LEU A 224 12.19 7.28 -9.43
CA LEU A 224 11.94 7.97 -10.70
C LEU A 224 12.76 7.37 -11.84
N GLY A 225 14.05 7.11 -11.63
CA GLY A 225 14.91 6.46 -12.61
C GLY A 225 14.37 5.10 -13.07
N ARG A 226 13.98 4.25 -12.12
CA ARG A 226 13.36 2.94 -12.42
C ARG A 226 12.04 3.07 -13.16
N SER A 227 11.21 4.05 -12.79
CA SER A 227 9.93 4.30 -13.47
C SER A 227 10.12 4.75 -14.92
N ILE A 228 11.16 5.55 -15.19
CA ILE A 228 11.53 5.97 -16.55
C ILE A 228 12.00 4.75 -17.36
N GLU A 229 12.86 3.92 -16.79
CA GLU A 229 13.34 2.69 -17.45
C GLU A 229 12.19 1.71 -17.73
N GLN A 230 11.28 1.51 -16.78
CA GLN A 230 10.06 0.73 -16.99
C GLN A 230 9.19 1.31 -18.12
N THR A 231 9.04 2.63 -18.18
CA THR A 231 8.27 3.29 -19.24
C THR A 231 8.92 3.11 -20.61
N LEU A 232 10.26 3.21 -20.68
CA LEU A 232 11.01 2.93 -21.90
C LEU A 232 10.82 1.48 -22.35
N ASN A 233 10.94 0.51 -21.44
CA ASN A 233 10.70 -0.91 -21.75
C ASN A 233 9.27 -1.18 -22.25
N LEU A 234 8.26 -0.50 -21.68
CA LEU A 234 6.88 -0.60 -22.16
C LEU A 234 6.72 -0.01 -23.56
N LEU A 235 7.38 1.11 -23.84
CA LEU A 235 7.35 1.75 -25.15
C LEU A 235 8.07 0.91 -26.21
N ASP A 236 9.21 0.31 -25.85
CA ASP A 236 9.95 -0.62 -26.70
C ASP A 236 9.09 -1.85 -27.03
N ARG A 237 8.39 -2.42 -26.05
CA ARG A 237 7.47 -3.53 -26.26
C ARG A 237 6.31 -3.17 -27.20
N VAL A 238 5.75 -1.97 -27.08
CA VAL A 238 4.71 -1.49 -27.99
C VAL A 238 5.27 -1.25 -29.40
N SER A 239 6.49 -0.72 -29.50
CA SER A 239 7.19 -0.52 -30.77
C SER A 239 7.45 -1.86 -31.48
N GLU A 240 7.95 -2.85 -30.75
CA GLU A 240 8.18 -4.21 -31.25
C GLU A 240 6.87 -4.84 -31.76
N TRP A 241 5.78 -4.72 -30.99
CA TRP A 241 4.46 -5.18 -31.41
C TRP A 241 3.97 -4.49 -32.70
N ILE A 242 4.12 -3.17 -32.82
CA ILE A 242 3.73 -2.43 -34.02
C ILE A 242 4.57 -2.88 -35.22
N ASN A 243 5.88 -3.08 -35.05
CA ASN A 243 6.75 -3.57 -36.11
C ASN A 243 6.34 -5.00 -36.55
N GLY A 244 6.04 -5.89 -35.61
CA GLY A 244 5.53 -7.25 -35.92
C GLY A 244 4.20 -7.25 -36.68
N VAL A 245 3.32 -6.28 -36.42
CA VAL A 245 2.09 -6.09 -37.19
C VAL A 245 2.38 -5.51 -38.59
N LEU A 246 3.36 -4.62 -38.73
CA LEU A 246 3.77 -4.05 -40.02
C LEU A 246 4.47 -5.09 -40.91
N ASP A 247 5.23 -6.00 -40.30
CA ASP A 247 5.93 -7.10 -40.97
C ASP A 247 5.01 -8.32 -41.25
N GLU A 248 3.70 -8.20 -40.94
CA GLU A 248 2.67 -9.24 -41.10
C GLU A 248 2.91 -10.52 -40.27
N GLU A 249 3.73 -10.46 -39.22
CA GLU A 249 4.00 -11.59 -38.31
C GLU A 249 2.92 -11.75 -37.22
N GLU A 250 2.25 -10.66 -36.83
CA GLU A 250 1.17 -10.66 -35.82
C GLU A 250 -0.19 -10.16 -36.35
N GLU A 251 -1.29 -10.66 -35.76
CA GLU A 251 -2.65 -10.24 -36.15
C GLU A 251 -2.95 -8.79 -35.74
N PRO A 252 -3.38 -7.92 -36.69
CA PRO A 252 -3.67 -6.53 -36.39
C PRO A 252 -4.94 -6.39 -35.53
N ASN A 253 -4.83 -5.66 -34.42
CA ASN A 253 -5.97 -5.28 -33.59
C ASN A 253 -6.30 -3.79 -33.75
N ASN A 254 -7.34 -3.49 -34.52
CA ASN A 254 -7.75 -2.11 -34.82
C ASN A 254 -8.16 -1.31 -33.56
N ALA A 255 -8.75 -1.96 -32.54
CA ALA A 255 -9.13 -1.28 -31.31
C ALA A 255 -7.90 -0.82 -30.52
N LEU A 256 -6.85 -1.64 -30.50
CA LEU A 256 -5.57 -1.28 -29.86
C LEU A 256 -4.85 -0.18 -30.65
N GLY A 257 -4.83 -0.27 -31.97
CA GLY A 257 -4.26 0.78 -32.83
C GLY A 257 -4.94 2.14 -32.63
N GLN A 258 -6.26 2.17 -32.56
CA GLN A 258 -7.00 3.41 -32.28
C GLN A 258 -6.69 3.95 -30.87
N TYR A 259 -6.60 3.07 -29.87
CA TYR A 259 -6.22 3.46 -28.52
C TYR A 259 -4.81 4.07 -28.47
N LEU A 260 -3.81 3.43 -29.09
CA LEU A 260 -2.44 3.94 -29.17
C LEU A 260 -2.37 5.28 -29.90
N MET A 261 -3.10 5.44 -31.00
CA MET A 261 -3.16 6.71 -31.72
C MET A 261 -3.77 7.82 -30.86
N SER A 262 -4.82 7.51 -30.10
CA SER A 262 -5.43 8.46 -29.17
C SER A 262 -4.48 8.81 -28.02
N ALA A 263 -3.76 7.83 -27.46
CA ALA A 263 -2.78 8.05 -26.40
C ALA A 263 -1.61 8.94 -26.88
N LEU A 264 -1.06 8.68 -28.06
CA LEU A 264 0.00 9.49 -28.64
C LEU A 264 -0.47 10.91 -28.96
N SER A 265 -1.74 11.07 -29.38
CA SER A 265 -2.31 12.39 -29.66
C SER A 265 -2.50 13.27 -28.41
N LEU A 266 -2.57 12.65 -27.23
CA LEU A 266 -2.65 13.34 -25.93
C LEU A 266 -1.28 13.81 -25.43
N THR A 267 -0.19 13.44 -26.10
CA THR A 267 1.16 13.86 -25.71
C THR A 267 1.28 15.38 -25.86
N PRO A 268 1.51 16.12 -24.76
CA PRO A 268 1.63 17.57 -24.83
C PRO A 268 2.88 17.92 -25.63
N LYS A 269 2.69 18.65 -26.72
CA LYS A 269 3.79 19.23 -27.50
C LYS A 269 4.30 20.46 -26.75
N VAL A 270 5.04 20.25 -25.68
CA VAL A 270 5.70 21.33 -24.96
C VAL A 270 7.04 21.61 -25.65
N ASP A 271 7.29 22.87 -25.98
CA ASP A 271 8.58 23.28 -26.52
C ASP A 271 9.69 23.04 -25.49
N ALA A 272 10.81 22.47 -25.94
CA ALA A 272 11.93 22.11 -25.08
C ALA A 272 12.46 23.30 -24.25
N SER A 273 12.40 24.52 -24.81
CA SER A 273 12.81 25.75 -24.12
C SER A 273 11.90 26.12 -22.95
N GLN A 274 10.61 25.81 -23.03
CA GLN A 274 9.67 26.09 -21.94
C GLN A 274 9.89 25.12 -20.78
N ILE A 275 10.12 23.84 -21.08
CA ILE A 275 10.47 22.84 -20.06
C ILE A 275 11.75 23.25 -19.33
N GLU A 276 12.79 23.66 -20.06
CA GLU A 276 14.05 24.08 -19.44
C GLU A 276 13.87 25.31 -18.54
N HIS A 277 13.06 26.28 -18.97
CA HIS A 277 12.74 27.45 -18.15
C HIS A 277 12.01 27.06 -16.86
N ASP A 278 10.97 26.24 -16.96
CA ASP A 278 10.16 25.82 -15.81
C ASP A 278 10.96 24.95 -14.84
N PHE A 279 11.83 24.08 -15.36
CA PHE A 279 12.72 23.24 -14.55
C PHE A 279 13.78 24.07 -13.83
N ASN A 280 14.36 25.06 -14.50
CA ASN A 280 15.32 25.98 -13.88
C ASN A 280 14.68 26.83 -12.78
N ASN A 281 13.46 27.34 -12.99
CA ASN A 281 12.71 28.06 -11.95
C ASN A 281 12.44 27.15 -10.75
N HIS A 282 12.00 25.91 -10.99
CA HIS A 282 11.78 24.95 -9.91
C HIS A 282 13.06 24.63 -9.13
N ILE A 283 14.18 24.43 -9.82
CA ILE A 283 15.50 24.21 -9.18
C ILE A 283 15.88 25.42 -8.32
N GLN A 284 15.68 26.65 -8.82
CA GLN A 284 15.97 27.87 -8.06
C GLN A 284 15.15 27.93 -6.76
N ASP A 285 13.86 27.61 -6.83
CA ASP A 285 12.98 27.59 -5.66
C ASP A 285 13.41 26.53 -4.64
N VAL A 286 13.73 25.31 -5.10
CA VAL A 286 14.20 24.22 -4.24
C VAL A 286 15.53 24.57 -3.57
N LEU A 287 16.47 25.15 -4.34
CA LEU A 287 17.76 25.61 -3.80
C LEU A 287 17.59 26.71 -2.77
N MET A 288 16.68 27.66 -3.00
CA MET A 288 16.37 28.73 -2.03
C MET A 288 15.85 28.13 -0.72
N VAL A 289 14.90 27.19 -0.79
CA VAL A 289 14.35 26.53 0.40
C VAL A 289 15.43 25.72 1.14
N SER A 290 16.25 24.96 0.40
CA SER A 290 17.35 24.20 1.00
C SER A 290 18.39 25.09 1.67
N TYR A 291 18.73 26.22 1.05
CA TYR A 291 19.67 27.19 1.60
C TYR A 291 19.11 27.83 2.89
N LEU A 292 17.84 28.19 2.89
CA LEU A 292 17.18 28.77 4.06
C LEU A 292 17.07 27.76 5.21
N ALA A 293 16.74 26.50 4.92
CA ALA A 293 16.72 25.42 5.90
C ALA A 293 18.11 25.15 6.50
N ASN A 294 19.16 25.15 5.67
CA ASN A 294 20.54 25.01 6.14
C ASN A 294 20.97 26.22 6.99
N THR A 295 20.55 27.44 6.62
CA THR A 295 20.82 28.65 7.40
C THR A 295 20.13 28.61 8.76
N ILE A 296 18.88 28.14 8.83
CA ILE A 296 18.18 27.93 10.10
C ILE A 296 18.90 26.87 10.93
N ARG A 297 19.34 25.76 10.32
CA ARG A 297 20.08 24.70 11.02
C ARG A 297 21.40 25.21 11.61
N THR A 298 22.17 25.98 10.84
CA THR A 298 23.42 26.56 11.33
C THR A 298 23.17 27.62 12.41
N GLN A 299 22.11 28.42 12.29
CA GLN A 299 21.72 29.38 13.31
C GLN A 299 21.27 28.70 14.60
N ILE A 300 20.55 27.58 14.51
CA ILE A 300 20.19 26.74 15.66
C ILE A 300 21.46 26.17 16.32
N ASP A 301 22.36 25.53 15.57
CA ASP A 301 23.62 24.98 16.11
C ASP A 301 24.46 26.09 16.78
N LEU A 302 24.58 27.26 16.14
CA LEU A 302 25.30 28.40 16.70
C LEU A 302 24.63 28.93 17.97
N SER A 303 23.30 29.03 18.01
CA SER A 303 22.57 29.43 19.21
C SER A 303 22.74 28.45 20.37
N GLN A 304 22.75 27.15 20.08
CA GLN A 304 22.98 26.09 21.08
C GLN A 304 24.40 26.18 21.63
N ARG A 305 25.41 26.36 20.76
CA ARG A 305 26.80 26.55 21.17
C ARG A 305 27.02 27.82 21.98
N LEU A 306 26.38 28.94 21.63
CA LEU A 306 26.46 30.19 22.40
C LEU A 306 25.77 30.08 23.75
N ALA A 307 24.61 29.42 23.84
CA ALA A 307 23.95 29.17 25.11
C ALA A 307 24.83 28.32 26.06
N VAL A 308 25.49 27.29 25.52
CA VAL A 308 26.44 26.46 26.28
C VAL A 308 27.72 27.24 26.64
N ALA A 309 28.25 28.04 25.72
CA ALA A 309 29.43 28.88 25.99
C ALA A 309 29.18 29.91 27.09
N ASN A 310 27.98 30.52 27.14
CA ASN A 310 27.60 31.44 28.20
C ASN A 310 27.57 30.75 29.58
N LEU A 311 27.08 29.51 29.65
CA LEU A 311 27.12 28.71 30.88
C LEU A 311 28.55 28.41 31.34
N VAL A 312 29.46 28.07 30.42
CA VAL A 312 30.87 27.80 30.71
C VAL A 312 31.65 29.07 31.08
N SER A 313 31.29 30.23 30.51
CA SER A 313 31.90 31.52 30.89
C SER A 313 31.47 31.99 32.29
N SER A 314 30.23 31.68 32.72
CA SER A 314 29.77 32.01 34.06
C SER A 314 30.45 31.20 35.17
N GLU A 315 30.97 30.00 34.88
CA GLU A 315 31.77 29.23 35.84
C GLU A 315 33.21 29.78 36.02
N LYS A 316 33.79 30.42 35.00
CA LYS A 316 35.16 30.95 35.06
C LYS A 316 35.31 32.28 35.82
N ASP A 317 34.25 33.07 35.94
CA ASP A 317 34.27 34.31 36.74
C ASP A 317 34.00 34.08 38.24
N GLY A 318 33.72 32.84 38.66
CA GLY A 318 33.45 32.47 40.06
C GLY A 318 34.68 32.07 40.89
N GLU A 319 35.86 31.88 40.29
CA GLU A 319 37.06 31.30 40.96
C GLU A 319 38.24 32.28 41.07
N ALA A 320 37.98 33.59 41.21
CA ALA A 320 39.05 34.59 41.41
C ALA A 320 38.70 35.62 42.50
N LYS A 321 38.49 35.19 43.75
CA LYS A 321 38.66 36.00 44.97
C LYS A 321 38.55 35.13 46.23
N GLY A 322 39.69 34.84 46.85
CA GLY A 322 39.74 33.98 48.03
C GLY A 322 41.13 33.92 48.69
N ASP A 323 41.56 35.10 49.14
CA ASP A 323 42.38 35.36 50.32
C ASP A 323 43.86 34.91 50.40
N GLY A 324 44.71 35.89 50.72
CA GLY A 324 46.10 35.68 51.07
C GLY A 324 46.48 36.59 52.21
N GLU A 325 46.71 36.02 53.40
CA GLU A 325 47.71 36.58 54.31
C GLU A 325 48.31 35.56 55.29
N LYS A 326 49.65 35.50 55.22
CA LYS A 326 50.66 35.23 56.26
C LYS A 326 50.73 33.87 56.98
N GLY A 327 51.90 33.24 56.79
CA GLY A 327 52.78 32.99 57.93
C GLY A 327 53.45 31.60 58.02
N GLY A 328 54.76 31.55 57.76
CA GLY A 328 55.72 30.86 58.62
C GLY A 328 55.72 29.32 58.71
N GLN A 329 56.52 28.69 57.85
CA GLN A 329 57.65 27.81 58.24
C GLN A 329 57.48 26.82 59.42
N ARG A 330 57.32 25.51 59.12
CA ARG A 330 58.26 24.40 59.44
C ARG A 330 57.55 23.04 59.41
N GLY A 331 58.19 22.09 58.74
CA GLY A 331 58.47 20.79 59.36
C GLY A 331 57.62 19.59 58.93
N ASN A 332 58.34 18.68 58.26
CA ASN A 332 58.37 17.25 58.56
C ASN A 332 57.42 16.27 57.80
N LYS A 333 58.05 15.55 56.86
CA LYS A 333 58.21 14.08 56.80
C LYS A 333 56.97 13.16 56.71
N ARG A 334 57.10 12.25 55.73
CA ARG A 334 56.51 10.89 55.60
C ARG A 334 54.98 10.90 55.44
N GLY A 335 54.40 10.33 54.39
CA GLY A 335 54.76 9.14 53.64
C GLY A 335 53.56 8.19 53.70
N GLY A 336 53.19 7.57 52.58
CA GLY A 336 52.30 6.40 52.60
C GLY A 336 50.98 6.52 51.83
N ARG A 337 50.99 5.96 50.62
CA ARG A 337 50.24 4.75 50.21
C ARG A 337 48.70 4.74 50.33
N GLY A 338 48.07 4.41 49.19
CA GLY A 338 46.69 3.93 49.05
C GLY A 338 45.84 4.94 48.28
N GLY A 339 45.16 4.65 47.19
CA GLY A 339 44.74 3.37 46.61
C GLY A 339 43.31 3.54 46.09
N GLY A 340 43.05 3.18 44.84
CA GLY A 340 41.73 2.69 44.43
C GLY A 340 40.88 3.59 43.51
N ARG A 341 40.44 2.92 42.42
CA ARG A 341 39.21 3.12 41.63
C ARG A 341 39.24 4.33 40.67
N GLY A 342 39.29 4.18 39.34
CA GLY A 342 38.76 3.12 38.49
C GLY A 342 37.26 3.35 38.22
N GLY A 343 36.94 4.20 37.25
CA GLY A 343 35.57 4.52 36.84
C GLY A 343 35.50 5.16 35.46
N GLY A 344 35.06 4.35 34.49
CA GLY A 344 34.46 4.65 33.17
C GLY A 344 34.62 6.02 32.50
N GLN A 345 35.46 6.07 31.47
CA GLN A 345 35.34 7.05 30.38
C GLN A 345 34.41 6.51 29.29
N GLN A 346 33.21 7.09 29.16
CA GLN A 346 32.42 7.02 27.93
C GLN A 346 33.13 7.85 26.86
N ARG A 347 33.50 7.18 25.76
CA ARG A 347 34.05 7.81 24.55
C ARG A 347 32.90 8.45 23.77
N GLU A 348 33.02 9.74 23.46
CA GLU A 348 32.17 10.40 22.47
C GLU A 348 32.47 9.90 21.05
N PRO A 349 31.49 9.91 20.13
CA PRO A 349 31.67 9.46 18.75
C PRO A 349 32.48 10.48 17.93
N ARG A 350 33.51 10.01 17.21
CA ARG A 350 34.23 10.82 16.22
C ARG A 350 33.36 11.05 14.98
N GLU A 351 33.20 12.31 14.59
CA GLU A 351 32.61 12.69 13.30
C GLU A 351 33.45 12.17 12.11
N PRO A 352 32.82 11.85 10.96
CA PRO A 352 33.53 11.44 9.75
C PRO A 352 34.29 12.63 9.14
N ARG A 353 35.57 12.43 8.82
CA ARG A 353 36.38 13.41 8.06
C ARG A 353 35.86 13.51 6.62
N GLU A 354 35.60 14.74 6.16
CA GLU A 354 35.35 15.03 4.75
C GLU A 354 36.56 14.66 3.86
N PRO A 355 36.33 14.17 2.63
CA PRO A 355 37.41 13.90 1.68
C PRO A 355 38.03 15.22 1.18
N ARG A 356 39.35 15.34 1.26
CA ARG A 356 40.08 16.45 0.62
C ARG A 356 40.01 16.33 -0.90
N GLU A 357 39.64 17.41 -1.57
CA GLU A 357 39.71 17.53 -3.03
C GLU A 357 41.15 17.32 -3.56
N PRO A 358 41.33 16.68 -4.74
CA PRO A 358 42.64 16.55 -5.37
C PRO A 358 43.09 17.90 -5.96
N ARG A 359 44.32 18.31 -5.65
CA ARG A 359 44.95 19.47 -6.29
C ARG A 359 45.20 19.19 -7.77
N GLU A 360 44.79 20.12 -8.63
CA GLU A 360 45.10 20.10 -10.07
C GLU A 360 46.61 20.08 -10.34
N PRO A 361 47.07 19.38 -11.40
CA PRO A 361 48.48 19.39 -11.82
C PRO A 361 48.80 20.71 -12.54
N ARG A 362 49.88 21.39 -12.10
CA ARG A 362 50.44 22.54 -12.81
C ARG A 362 51.02 22.11 -14.16
N GLU A 363 50.67 22.82 -15.23
CA GLU A 363 51.26 22.67 -16.56
C GLU A 363 52.79 22.93 -16.55
N PRO A 364 53.59 22.19 -17.34
CA PRO A 364 55.00 22.48 -17.52
C PRO A 364 55.19 23.66 -18.49
N ARG A 365 55.99 24.64 -18.06
CA ARG A 365 56.50 25.72 -18.93
C ARG A 365 57.35 25.14 -20.07
N GLU A 366 57.04 25.53 -21.30
CA GLU A 366 57.91 25.32 -22.46
C GLU A 366 59.26 26.05 -22.27
N PRO A 367 60.39 25.44 -22.66
CA PRO A 367 61.64 26.17 -22.84
C PRO A 367 61.69 26.79 -24.24
N ALA A 368 61.94 28.09 -24.27
CA ALA A 368 62.34 28.80 -25.48
C ALA A 368 63.77 28.41 -25.87
N GLU A 369 63.94 27.85 -27.07
CA GLU A 369 64.90 28.25 -28.13
C GLU A 369 64.73 27.39 -29.38
#